data_AF-A0A7S3SG66-F1
#
_entry.id   AF-A0A7S3SG66-F1
#
_cell.length_a   1.000
_cell.length_b   1.000
_cell.length_c   1.000
_cell.angle_alpha   90.00
_cell.angle_beta   90.00
_cell.angle_gamma   90.00
#
_symmetry.space_group_name_H-M   'P 1'
#
loop_
_entity.id
_entity.type
_entity.pdbx_description
1 polymer ?
#
loop_
_entity_poly.entity_id
_entity_poly.type
_entity_poly.pdbx_seq_one_letter_code
_entity_poly.pdbx_strand_id
1 'polypeptide(L)'
;KVGTSDRAWFSSPATVAMGFGLLMLFAAQPVFWTLQTASSQVVLLMQGLLALLHAMSVGPLQVWMVLTLEDIRTRGSCLGIAYNLSSSLFGGTAPLIASAITAATGGPRGAGIYLSVVTWFSVSAIVVADRLHRRRAE
;
A
#
# COMPACT_ATOMS: atom_id res chain seq x y z
N LYS A 1 -15.37 29.03 -8.07
CA LYS A 1 -14.12 28.61 -8.74
C LYS A 1 -12.96 28.86 -7.77
N VAL A 2 -12.67 27.89 -6.91
CA VAL A 2 -11.51 27.98 -6.00
C VAL A 2 -10.26 27.70 -6.84
N GLY A 3 -9.27 28.58 -6.73
CA GLY A 3 -8.10 28.64 -7.59
C GLY A 3 -7.31 27.34 -7.64
N THR A 4 -6.95 26.93 -8.84
CA THR A 4 -6.13 25.76 -9.15
C THR A 4 -4.63 25.97 -8.89
N SER A 5 -4.23 27.12 -8.33
CA SER A 5 -2.83 27.52 -8.15
C SER A 5 -2.15 26.99 -6.89
N ASP A 6 -2.90 26.58 -5.86
CA ASP A 6 -2.31 26.14 -4.59
C ASP A 6 -1.92 24.65 -4.56
N ARG A 7 -2.20 23.91 -5.64
CA ARG A 7 -1.91 22.47 -5.77
C ARG A 7 -0.48 22.15 -6.23
N ALA A 8 0.37 23.16 -6.47
CA ALA A 8 1.68 22.96 -7.07
C ALA A 8 2.72 22.29 -6.13
N TRP A 9 2.52 22.35 -4.81
CA TRP A 9 3.51 21.87 -3.83
C TRP A 9 3.34 20.40 -3.43
N PHE A 10 2.16 19.81 -3.61
CA PHE A 10 1.91 18.39 -3.38
C PHE A 10 1.45 17.74 -4.68
N SER A 11 2.29 16.88 -5.26
CA SER A 11 1.82 15.85 -6.20
C SER A 11 0.53 15.20 -5.63
N SER A 12 -0.47 14.92 -6.47
CA SER A 12 -1.74 14.29 -6.05
C SER A 12 -1.49 13.26 -4.96
N PRO A 13 -2.25 13.24 -3.84
CA PRO A 13 -2.00 12.29 -2.76
C PRO A 13 -1.97 10.83 -3.24
N ALA A 14 -2.71 10.50 -4.30
CA ALA A 14 -2.59 9.22 -5.00
C ALA A 14 -1.21 9.00 -5.62
N THR A 15 -0.62 10.00 -6.27
CA THR A 15 0.74 9.95 -6.83
C THR A 15 1.78 9.68 -5.75
N VAL A 16 1.67 10.32 -4.60
CA VAL A 16 2.56 10.07 -3.45
C VAL A 16 2.41 8.64 -2.95
N ALA A 17 1.16 8.19 -2.77
CA ALA A 17 0.86 6.82 -2.35
C ALA A 17 1.43 5.77 -3.32
N MET A 18 1.27 5.99 -4.62
CA MET A 18 1.81 5.14 -5.69
C MET A 18 3.34 5.13 -5.68
N GLY A 19 3.99 6.29 -5.50
CA GLY A 19 5.45 6.38 -5.43
C GLY A 19 6.04 5.53 -4.30
N PHE A 20 5.52 5.70 -3.08
CA PHE A 20 5.96 4.86 -1.95
C PHE A 20 5.55 3.40 -2.09
N GLY A 21 4.40 3.11 -2.71
CA GLY A 21 3.98 1.76 -3.04
C GLY A 21 4.95 1.06 -4.00
N LEU A 22 5.45 1.77 -5.03
CA LEU A 22 6.47 1.26 -5.94
C LEU A 22 7.82 1.04 -5.21
N LEU A 23 8.22 1.96 -4.33
CA LEU A 23 9.41 1.75 -3.50
C LEU A 23 9.26 0.50 -2.62
N MET A 24 8.09 0.32 -2.00
CA MET A 24 7.79 -0.87 -1.19
C MET A 24 7.83 -2.16 -2.02
N LEU A 25 7.31 -2.14 -3.26
CA LEU A 25 7.31 -3.27 -4.18
C LEU A 25 8.73 -3.80 -4.42
N PHE A 26 9.69 -2.90 -4.65
CA PHE A 26 11.09 -3.28 -4.87
C PHE A 26 11.82 -3.57 -3.55
N ALA A 27 11.51 -2.85 -2.46
CA ALA A 27 12.14 -3.03 -1.15
C ALA A 27 11.74 -4.34 -0.46
N ALA A 28 10.57 -4.92 -0.78
CA ALA A 28 10.11 -6.18 -0.17
C ALA A 28 11.13 -7.33 -0.35
N GLN A 29 11.72 -7.49 -1.54
CA GLN A 29 12.70 -8.55 -1.81
C GLN A 29 13.95 -8.49 -0.91
N PRO A 30 14.74 -7.40 -0.91
CA PRO A 30 15.95 -7.33 -0.10
C PRO A 30 15.63 -7.42 1.40
N VAL A 31 14.50 -6.87 1.86
CA VAL A 31 14.09 -6.97 3.26
C VAL A 31 13.83 -8.43 3.66
N PHE A 32 13.08 -9.19 2.86
CA PHE A 32 12.83 -10.61 3.14
C PHE A 32 14.07 -11.49 2.99
N TRP A 33 15.04 -11.10 2.16
CA TRP A 33 16.33 -11.78 2.09
C TRP A 33 17.11 -11.70 3.40
N THR A 34 17.08 -10.52 4.06
CA THR A 34 17.83 -10.31 5.31
C THR A 34 17.40 -11.24 6.45
N LEU A 35 16.16 -11.76 6.40
CA LEU A 35 15.62 -12.69 7.40
C LEU A 35 16.42 -13.99 7.51
N GLN A 36 17.16 -14.39 6.47
CA GLN A 36 17.98 -15.60 6.49
C GLN A 36 19.47 -15.33 6.67
N THR A 37 19.96 -14.15 6.25
CA THR A 37 21.40 -13.91 6.07
C THR A 37 21.98 -12.89 7.03
N ALA A 38 21.15 -12.12 7.73
CA ALA A 38 21.60 -10.99 8.52
C ALA A 38 21.38 -11.21 10.03
N SER A 39 22.04 -10.38 10.85
CA SER A 39 21.80 -10.36 12.29
C SER A 39 20.42 -9.81 12.61
N SER A 40 19.90 -10.12 13.81
CA SER A 40 18.60 -9.65 14.29
C SER A 40 18.45 -8.13 14.25
N GLN A 41 19.54 -7.39 14.52
CA GLN A 41 19.57 -5.92 14.46
C GLN A 41 19.33 -5.39 13.05
N VAL A 42 19.98 -5.99 12.05
CA VAL A 42 19.81 -5.61 10.63
C VAL A 42 18.40 -5.96 10.15
N VAL A 43 17.89 -7.13 10.54
CA VAL A 43 16.51 -7.53 10.25
C VAL A 43 15.52 -6.50 10.80
N LEU A 44 15.67 -6.09 12.06
CA LEU A 44 14.79 -5.09 12.68
C LEU A 44 14.82 -3.76 11.92
N LEU A 45 16.00 -3.28 11.52
CA LEU A 45 16.14 -2.06 10.74
C LEU A 45 15.43 -2.17 9.37
N MET A 46 15.62 -3.29 8.68
CA MET A 46 15.03 -3.53 7.37
C MET A 46 13.50 -3.68 7.43
N GLN A 47 12.98 -4.35 8.46
CA GLN A 47 11.54 -4.41 8.71
C GLN A 47 10.96 -3.03 9.08
N GLY A 48 11.70 -2.24 9.85
CA GLY A 48 11.36 -0.85 10.16
C GLY A 48 11.28 0.03 8.91
N LEU A 49 12.23 -0.11 7.99
CA LEU A 49 12.20 0.59 6.70
C LEU A 49 10.98 0.18 5.86
N LEU A 50 10.67 -1.11 5.80
CA LEU A 50 9.50 -1.60 5.08
C LEU A 50 8.19 -1.06 5.68
N ALA A 51 8.08 -1.05 7.02
CA ALA A 51 6.95 -0.47 7.73
C ALA A 51 6.82 1.04 7.50
N LEU A 52 7.94 1.76 7.45
CA LEU A 52 7.97 3.20 7.14
C LEU A 52 7.46 3.46 5.72
N LEU A 53 7.96 2.73 4.72
CA LEU A 53 7.48 2.86 3.34
C LEU A 53 5.99 2.57 3.23
N HIS A 54 5.50 1.54 3.93
CA HIS A 54 4.08 1.22 3.99
C HIS A 54 3.27 2.36 4.59
N ALA A 55 3.70 2.93 5.72
CA ALA A 55 3.04 4.08 6.36
C ALA A 55 3.00 5.31 5.43
N MET A 56 4.10 5.59 4.73
CA MET A 56 4.23 6.69 3.78
C MET A 56 3.39 6.49 2.50
N SER A 57 3.02 5.26 2.17
CA SER A 57 2.06 4.95 1.09
C SER A 57 0.61 5.07 1.58
N VAL A 58 0.30 4.52 2.76
CA VAL A 58 -1.05 4.42 3.30
C VAL A 58 -1.62 5.78 3.75
N GLY A 59 -0.80 6.67 4.30
CA GLY A 59 -1.26 8.00 4.74
C GLY A 59 -1.85 8.85 3.59
N PRO A 60 -1.09 9.11 2.52
CA PRO A 60 -1.59 9.84 1.35
C PRO A 60 -2.76 9.14 0.64
N LEU A 61 -2.80 7.79 0.65
CA LEU A 61 -3.92 7.03 0.12
C LEU A 61 -5.22 7.35 0.87
N GLN A 62 -5.20 7.37 2.20
CA GLN A 62 -6.39 7.70 3.00
C GLN A 62 -6.88 9.13 2.74
N VAL A 63 -5.95 10.09 2.59
CA VAL A 63 -6.28 11.47 2.22
C VAL A 63 -6.97 11.49 0.84
N TRP A 64 -6.42 10.78 -0.15
CA TRP A 64 -7.03 10.69 -1.47
C TRP A 64 -8.45 10.09 -1.42
N MET A 65 -8.67 9.02 -0.65
CA MET A 65 -10.00 8.40 -0.53
C MET A 65 -11.03 9.38 0.10
N VAL A 66 -10.63 10.17 1.09
CA VAL A 66 -11.50 11.20 1.69
C VAL A 66 -11.84 12.30 0.68
N LEU A 67 -10.86 12.75 -0.11
CA LEU A 67 -11.04 13.82 -1.09
C LEU A 67 -11.90 13.39 -2.30
N THR A 68 -11.91 12.10 -2.63
CA THR A 68 -12.65 11.57 -3.79
C THR A 68 -14.10 11.18 -3.47
N LEU A 69 -14.45 11.01 -2.19
CA LEU A 69 -15.82 10.75 -1.74
C LEU A 69 -16.53 12.07 -1.45
N GLU A 70 -17.39 12.51 -2.37
CA GLU A 70 -18.02 13.85 -2.33
C GLU A 70 -19.05 14.00 -1.20
N ASP A 71 -19.84 12.97 -0.92
CA ASP A 71 -20.91 13.03 0.09
C ASP A 71 -20.38 12.76 1.50
N ILE A 72 -20.40 13.81 2.32
CA ILE A 72 -19.96 13.79 3.73
C ILE A 72 -20.78 12.79 4.57
N ARG A 73 -22.06 12.58 4.26
CA ARG A 73 -22.95 11.71 5.04
C ARG A 73 -22.60 10.23 4.90
N THR A 74 -22.10 9.85 3.72
CA THR A 74 -21.80 8.45 3.38
C THR A 74 -20.30 8.15 3.43
N ARG A 75 -19.43 9.17 3.36
CA ARG A 75 -17.98 9.03 3.36
C ARG A 75 -17.45 8.12 4.48
N GLY A 76 -17.87 8.37 5.72
CA GLY A 76 -17.42 7.58 6.88
C GLY A 76 -17.80 6.10 6.76
N SER A 77 -19.05 5.81 6.39
CA SER A 77 -19.55 4.45 6.21
C SER A 77 -18.88 3.74 5.03
N CYS A 78 -18.70 4.41 3.90
CA CYS A 78 -18.03 3.86 2.73
C CYS A 78 -16.58 3.47 3.05
N LEU A 79 -15.83 4.38 3.68
CA LEU A 79 -14.44 4.12 4.10
C LEU A 79 -14.38 3.01 5.15
N GLY A 80 -15.24 3.07 6.16
CA GLY A 80 -15.30 2.09 7.24
C GLY A 80 -15.63 0.69 6.73
N ILE A 81 -16.63 0.54 5.87
CA ILE A 81 -17.03 -0.76 5.30
C ILE A 81 -15.90 -1.30 4.42
N ALA A 82 -15.38 -0.50 3.49
CA ALA A 82 -14.33 -0.95 2.58
C ALA A 82 -13.05 -1.36 3.33
N TYR A 83 -12.64 -0.56 4.32
CA TYR A 83 -11.44 -0.84 5.13
C TYR A 83 -11.62 -2.09 5.98
N ASN A 84 -12.71 -2.19 6.75
CA ASN A 84 -12.92 -3.33 7.64
C ASN A 84 -13.15 -4.63 6.88
N LEU A 85 -13.88 -4.60 5.77
CA LEU A 85 -14.08 -5.78 4.92
C LEU A 85 -12.75 -6.26 4.34
N SER A 86 -11.95 -5.36 3.79
CA SER A 86 -10.63 -5.69 3.24
C SER A 86 -9.70 -6.22 4.34
N SER A 87 -9.67 -5.57 5.50
CA SER A 87 -8.85 -5.99 6.64
C SER A 87 -9.28 -7.36 7.19
N SER A 88 -10.59 -7.65 7.21
CA SER A 88 -11.09 -8.96 7.65
C SER A 88 -10.72 -10.07 6.67
N LEU A 89 -10.81 -9.80 5.36
CA LEU A 89 -10.48 -10.77 4.32
C LEU A 89 -8.97 -11.02 4.23
N PHE A 90 -8.16 -9.95 4.26
CA PHE A 90 -6.72 -10.03 3.96
C PHE A 90 -5.83 -10.01 5.20
N GLY A 91 -6.32 -9.55 6.36
CA GLY A 91 -5.53 -9.43 7.58
C GLY A 91 -5.02 -10.77 8.12
N GLY A 92 -5.83 -11.83 8.02
CA GLY A 92 -5.42 -13.19 8.41
C GLY A 92 -4.92 -14.05 7.26
N THR A 93 -5.45 -13.86 6.05
CA THR A 93 -5.06 -14.70 4.90
C THR A 93 -3.68 -14.36 4.35
N ALA A 94 -3.26 -13.09 4.42
CA ALA A 94 -1.91 -12.70 4.01
C ALA A 94 -0.80 -13.41 4.79
N PRO A 95 -0.79 -13.43 6.14
CA PRO A 95 0.23 -14.19 6.89
C PRO A 95 0.09 -15.70 6.67
N LEU A 96 -1.12 -16.24 6.48
CA LEU A 96 -1.32 -17.65 6.17
C LEU A 96 -0.67 -18.04 4.82
N ILE A 97 -0.91 -17.25 3.77
CA ILE A 97 -0.32 -17.48 2.44
C ILE A 97 1.20 -17.31 2.50
N ALA A 98 1.70 -16.25 3.15
CA ALA A 98 3.13 -16.01 3.32
C ALA A 98 3.81 -17.18 4.07
N SER A 99 3.17 -17.71 5.10
CA SER A 99 3.64 -18.88 5.85
C SER A 99 3.66 -20.14 4.98
N ALA A 100 2.59 -20.42 4.23
CA ALA A 100 2.51 -21.56 3.32
C ALA A 100 3.59 -21.50 2.22
N ILE A 101 3.81 -20.34 1.61
CA ILE A 101 4.86 -20.13 0.61
C ILE A 101 6.25 -20.33 1.24
N THR A 102 6.46 -19.80 2.44
CA THR A 102 7.74 -19.94 3.17
C THR A 102 8.03 -21.42 3.45
N ALA A 103 7.03 -22.18 3.90
CA ALA A 103 7.15 -23.62 4.15
C ALA A 103 7.45 -24.40 2.85
N ALA A 104 6.78 -24.07 1.74
CA ALA A 104 6.97 -24.75 0.46
C ALA A 104 8.31 -24.43 -0.22
N THR A 105 8.83 -23.21 -0.04
CA THR A 105 10.07 -22.75 -0.71
C THR A 105 11.33 -22.92 0.15
N GLY A 106 11.18 -23.36 1.42
CA GLY A 106 12.30 -23.51 2.36
C GLY A 106 12.88 -22.17 2.84
N GLY A 107 12.15 -21.06 2.68
CA GLY A 107 12.65 -19.74 3.05
C GLY A 107 11.68 -18.58 2.83
N PRO A 108 11.93 -17.42 3.46
CA PRO A 108 11.02 -16.27 3.44
C PRO A 108 11.06 -15.50 2.11
N ARG A 109 11.97 -15.83 1.19
CA ARG A 109 12.09 -15.14 -0.11
C ARG A 109 10.80 -15.22 -0.92
N GLY A 110 10.13 -16.37 -0.90
CA GLY A 110 8.84 -16.54 -1.57
C GLY A 110 7.75 -15.61 -0.99
N ALA A 111 7.75 -15.39 0.32
CA ALA A 111 6.83 -14.43 0.96
C ALA A 111 7.13 -12.99 0.53
N GLY A 112 8.40 -12.63 0.33
CA GLY A 112 8.78 -11.35 -0.27
C GLY A 112 8.20 -11.20 -1.69
N ILE A 113 8.21 -12.25 -2.52
CA ILE A 113 7.71 -12.19 -3.91
C ILE A 113 6.20 -12.00 -3.89
N TYR A 114 5.52 -12.76 -3.03
CA TYR A 114 4.10 -12.58 -2.77
C TYR A 114 3.76 -11.13 -2.39
N LEU A 115 4.51 -10.53 -1.46
CA LEU A 115 4.29 -9.15 -1.05
C LEU A 115 4.50 -8.16 -2.22
N SER A 116 5.55 -8.33 -3.03
CA SER A 116 5.79 -7.50 -4.22
C SER A 116 4.62 -7.60 -5.21
N VAL A 117 4.09 -8.80 -5.47
CA VAL A 117 2.96 -9.02 -6.38
C VAL A 117 1.68 -8.36 -5.85
N VAL A 118 1.36 -8.55 -4.56
CA VAL A 118 0.19 -7.90 -3.95
C VAL A 118 0.31 -6.37 -3.98
N THR A 119 1.52 -5.85 -3.75
CA THR A 119 1.80 -4.42 -3.83
C THR A 119 1.60 -3.90 -5.25
N TRP A 120 1.99 -4.67 -6.27
CA TRP A 120 1.76 -4.31 -7.68
C TRP A 120 0.27 -4.20 -8.01
N PHE A 121 -0.55 -5.15 -7.55
CA PHE A 121 -2.00 -5.08 -7.72
C PHE A 121 -2.60 -3.86 -7.00
N SER A 122 -2.14 -3.56 -5.78
CA SER A 122 -2.58 -2.39 -5.02
C SER A 122 -2.27 -1.08 -5.75
N VAL A 123 -1.02 -0.88 -6.19
CA VAL A 123 -0.63 0.31 -6.96
C VAL A 123 -1.43 0.41 -8.25
N SER A 124 -1.64 -0.70 -8.96
CA SER A 124 -2.45 -0.73 -10.19
C SER A 124 -3.91 -0.34 -9.93
N ALA A 125 -4.49 -0.79 -8.82
CA ALA A 125 -5.84 -0.39 -8.42
C ALA A 125 -5.93 1.11 -8.15
N ILE A 126 -4.94 1.70 -7.47
CA ILE A 126 -4.86 3.15 -7.24
C ILE A 126 -4.77 3.92 -8.56
N VAL A 127 -3.94 3.46 -9.51
CA VAL A 127 -3.82 4.09 -10.85
C VAL A 127 -5.18 4.10 -11.56
N VAL A 128 -5.88 2.96 -11.58
CA VAL A 128 -7.19 2.85 -12.26
C VAL A 128 -8.22 3.74 -11.57
N ALA A 129 -8.25 3.74 -10.24
CA ALA A 129 -9.21 4.52 -9.47
C ALA A 129 -8.98 6.04 -9.63
N ASP A 130 -7.73 6.52 -9.60
CA ASP A 130 -7.40 7.93 -9.84
C ASP A 130 -7.77 8.37 -11.27
N ARG A 131 -7.51 7.52 -12.27
CA ARG A 131 -7.90 7.79 -13.66
C ARG A 131 -9.41 7.88 -13.82
N LEU A 132 -10.16 6.96 -13.22
CA LEU A 132 -11.62 6.96 -13.29
C LEU A 132 -12.21 8.18 -12.58
N HIS A 133 -11.68 8.55 -11.42
CA HIS A 133 -12.13 9.74 -10.70
C HIS A 133 -11.92 11.02 -11.51
N ARG A 134 -10.73 11.21 -12.09
CA ARG A 134 -10.44 12.39 -12.94
C ARG A 134 -11.39 12.48 -14.13
N ARG A 135 -11.69 11.37 -14.79
CA ARG A 135 -12.65 11.32 -15.91
C ARG A 135 -14.09 11.69 -15.54
N ARG A 136 -14.49 11.48 -14.28
CA ARG A 136 -15.84 11.85 -13.79
C ARG A 136 -15.94 13.33 -13.38
N ALA A 137 -14.79 13.97 -13.13
CA ALA A 137 -14.71 15.37 -12.73
C ALA A 137 -14.59 16.34 -13.92
N GLU A 138 -14.38 15.80 -15.13
CA GLU A 138 -14.46 16.50 -16.43
C GLU A 138 -15.90 16.53 -16.94
#